data_AF-A0A380G844-F1
#
_entry.id   AF-A0A380G844-F1
#
_cell.length_a   1.000
_cell.length_b   1.000
_cell.length_c   1.000
_cell.angle_alpha   90.00
_cell.angle_beta   90.00
_cell.angle_gamma   90.00
#
_symmetry.space_group_name_H-M   'P 1'
#
loop_
_entity.id
_entity.type
_entity.pdbx_description
1 polymer ?
#
loop_
_entity_poly.entity_id
_entity_poly.type
_entity_poly.pdbx_seq_one_letter_code
_entity_poly.pdbx_strand_id
1 'polypeptide(L)'
;MKQFLLLLLYAGFSTQQIRPYYLQLCHQAGNLPQLIQSFKKLQSLTAHSHFQQKLERLETLKIHAIEALLHEHQIVPIAIDDPLYPPLLKEIYDPPLMLFCKGRLELLQHAAQSLGIVGARQHTTYTPRALEWLFNTFQHYPLTIVSGLAHGTDALAHQYAIQHQLPTIGVLGFGHFHHYPRATRPLRQTMEQHHLTMSEYPPHTPIAKFRFPERNRIISGLSKGILITEAKEKSGALITLDQALEQNRNVYVLPGDMFNAHTKGNMLRVKEGAEIVLCAQDILKDFGASNVKAL
;
A
#
# COMPACT_ATOMS: atom_id res chain seq x y z
N MET A 1 15.22 16.45 5.58
CA MET A 1 13.88 16.04 6.06
C MET A 1 13.77 14.54 6.36
N LYS A 2 14.15 13.63 5.43
CA LYS A 2 14.12 12.16 5.63
C LYS A 2 14.61 11.66 7.00
N GLN A 3 15.81 12.07 7.42
CA GLN A 3 16.39 11.68 8.72
C GLN A 3 15.53 12.11 9.92
N PHE A 4 14.94 13.29 9.85
CA PHE A 4 14.04 13.79 10.89
C PHE A 4 12.76 12.97 10.97
N LEU A 5 12.14 12.64 9.84
CA LEU A 5 10.98 11.76 9.79
C LEU A 5 11.31 10.36 10.34
N LEU A 6 12.48 9.80 10.02
CA LEU A 6 12.92 8.52 10.57
C LEU A 6 12.99 8.56 12.09
N LEU A 7 13.60 9.59 12.67
CA LEU A 7 13.67 9.74 14.12
C LEU A 7 12.28 9.82 14.75
N LEU A 8 11.35 10.59 14.17
CA LEU A 8 9.99 10.71 14.70
C LEU A 8 9.23 9.38 14.63
N LEU A 9 9.30 8.67 13.51
CA LEU A 9 8.63 7.39 13.34
C LEU A 9 9.21 6.33 14.30
N TYR A 10 10.53 6.28 14.48
CA TYR A 10 11.18 5.38 15.44
C TYR A 10 10.92 5.76 16.90
N ALA A 11 10.69 7.05 17.20
CA ALA A 11 10.22 7.50 18.51
C ALA A 11 8.75 7.10 18.77
N GLY A 12 8.04 6.67 17.73
CA GLY A 12 6.68 6.15 17.79
C GLY A 12 5.60 7.18 17.41
N PHE A 13 5.96 8.32 16.82
CA PHE A 13 4.97 9.25 16.27
C PHE A 13 4.31 8.65 15.03
N SER A 14 2.99 8.79 14.91
CA SER A 14 2.27 8.38 13.68
C SER A 14 2.31 9.47 12.62
N THR A 15 2.07 9.11 11.35
CA THR A 15 1.90 10.06 10.26
C THR A 15 0.92 11.19 10.60
N GLN A 16 -0.22 10.86 11.22
CA GLN A 16 -1.23 11.83 11.65
C GLN A 16 -0.72 12.80 12.73
N GLN A 17 0.17 12.35 13.61
CA GLN A 17 0.77 13.21 14.64
C GLN A 17 1.83 14.15 14.06
N ILE A 18 2.49 13.76 12.97
CA ILE A 18 3.57 14.52 12.33
C ILE A 18 3.01 15.51 11.31
N ARG A 19 2.00 15.09 10.53
CA ARG A 19 1.47 15.83 9.37
C ARG A 19 1.13 17.30 9.64
N PRO A 20 0.44 17.68 10.74
CA PRO A 20 0.08 19.09 10.98
C PRO A 20 1.29 20.03 11.03
N TYR A 21 2.45 19.50 11.39
CA TYR A 21 3.70 20.27 11.53
C TYR A 21 4.64 20.10 10.35
N TYR A 22 4.39 19.11 9.49
CA TYR A 22 5.31 18.73 8.40
C TYR A 22 5.59 19.91 7.47
N LEU A 23 4.56 20.59 6.96
CA LEU A 23 4.73 21.73 6.04
C LEU A 23 5.51 22.87 6.70
N GLN A 24 5.15 23.23 7.94
CA GLN A 24 5.84 24.28 8.69
C GLN A 24 7.32 23.96 8.89
N LEU A 25 7.65 22.70 9.19
CA LEU A 25 9.03 22.25 9.41
C LEU A 25 9.81 22.08 8.11
N CYS A 26 9.16 21.79 6.99
CA CYS A 26 9.81 21.70 5.68
C CYS A 26 10.36 23.03 5.19
N HIS A 27 9.71 24.15 5.52
CA HIS A 27 10.20 25.48 5.17
C HIS A 27 11.33 25.98 6.08
N GLN A 28 11.61 25.28 7.19
CA GLN A 28 12.74 25.62 8.04
C GLN A 28 14.03 25.06 7.43
N ALA A 29 14.86 25.95 6.88
CA ALA A 29 16.25 25.65 6.57
C ALA A 29 17.00 25.45 7.90
N GLY A 30 17.13 24.20 8.32
CA GLY A 30 17.75 23.88 9.60
C GLY A 30 18.37 22.48 9.63
N ASN A 31 19.42 22.34 10.42
CA ASN A 31 20.01 21.04 10.69
C ASN A 31 19.09 20.19 11.58
N LEU A 32 19.37 18.88 11.67
CA LEU A 32 18.53 17.93 12.40
C LEU A 32 18.24 18.34 13.87
N PRO A 33 19.23 18.82 14.66
CA PRO A 33 18.97 19.34 16.01
C PRO A 33 17.95 20.48 16.07
N GLN A 34 18.02 21.44 15.14
CA GLN A 34 17.09 22.56 15.09
C GLN A 34 15.66 22.10 14.79
N LEU A 35 15.48 21.17 13.85
CA LEU A 35 14.16 20.61 13.53
C LEU A 35 13.53 19.91 14.75
N ILE A 36 14.34 19.14 15.51
CA ILE A 36 13.89 18.48 16.75
C ILE A 36 13.46 19.53 17.79
N GLN A 37 14.23 20.60 17.97
CA GLN A 37 13.91 21.65 18.91
C GLN A 37 12.62 22.41 18.52
N SER A 38 12.47 22.74 17.23
CA SER A 38 11.26 23.36 16.69
C SER A 38 10.02 22.49 16.92
N PHE A 39 10.11 21.19 16.60
CA PHE A 39 8.99 20.25 16.81
C PHE A 39 8.58 20.16 18.28
N LYS A 40 9.55 20.10 19.20
CA LYS A 40 9.28 20.11 20.65
C LYS A 40 8.55 21.38 21.09
N LYS A 41 8.99 22.55 20.62
CA LYS A 41 8.39 23.84 20.97
C LYS A 41 6.93 23.95 20.49
N LEU A 42 6.63 23.41 19.30
CA LEU A 42 5.28 23.37 18.76
C LEU A 42 4.34 22.46 19.58
N GLN A 43 4.90 21.47 20.28
CA GLN A 43 4.16 20.44 21.03
C GLN A 43 4.03 20.71 22.53
N SER A 44 4.89 21.53 23.12
CA SER A 44 4.78 21.88 24.55
C SER A 44 3.46 22.57 24.92
N LEU A 45 2.67 22.98 23.93
CA LEU A 45 1.37 23.64 24.09
C LEU A 45 0.17 22.65 24.20
N THR A 46 0.39 21.33 24.03
CA THR A 46 -0.70 20.35 23.84
C THR A 46 -0.61 19.09 24.74
N ALA A 47 0.32 19.02 25.71
CA ALA A 47 0.84 17.73 26.19
C ALA A 47 -0.12 16.82 26.99
N HIS A 48 -0.23 15.56 26.56
CA HIS A 48 -0.71 14.38 27.29
C HIS A 48 0.48 13.44 27.64
N SER A 49 0.36 12.60 28.66
CA SER A 49 1.46 11.75 29.19
C SER A 49 2.14 10.83 28.16
N HIS A 50 1.37 10.21 27.26
CA HIS A 50 1.92 9.34 26.20
C HIS A 50 2.80 10.07 25.19
N PHE A 51 2.64 11.39 25.04
CA PHE A 51 3.40 12.18 24.08
C PHE A 51 4.82 12.47 24.61
N GLN A 52 4.93 12.74 25.91
CA GLN A 52 6.22 13.00 26.56
C GLN A 52 7.16 11.79 26.44
N GLN A 53 6.64 10.58 26.62
CA GLN A 53 7.43 9.35 26.43
C GLN A 53 8.02 9.24 25.00
N LYS A 54 7.31 9.72 23.98
CA LYS A 54 7.84 9.73 22.59
C LYS A 54 8.93 10.78 22.42
N LEU A 55 8.79 11.94 23.06
CA LEU A 55 9.82 13.00 23.04
C LEU A 55 11.10 12.56 23.77
N GLU A 56 10.98 11.88 24.90
CA GLU A 56 12.12 11.28 25.61
C GLU A 56 12.82 10.23 24.73
N ARG A 57 12.06 9.34 24.07
CA ARG A 57 12.62 8.38 23.11
C ARG A 57 13.38 9.07 21.98
N LEU A 58 12.80 10.13 21.41
CA LEU A 58 13.40 10.91 20.33
C LEU A 58 14.80 11.42 20.69
N GLU A 59 15.05 11.81 21.94
CA GLU A 59 16.36 12.28 22.41
C GLU A 59 17.42 11.18 22.48
N THR A 60 17.00 9.94 22.73
CA THR A 60 17.91 8.80 22.88
C THR A 60 18.25 8.13 21.55
N LEU A 61 17.46 8.37 20.51
CA LEU A 61 17.66 7.76 19.20
C LEU A 61 18.87 8.35 18.47
N LYS A 62 19.65 7.47 17.86
CA LYS A 62 20.79 7.83 17.02
C LYS A 62 20.46 7.54 15.56
N ILE A 63 20.41 8.58 14.73
CA ILE A 63 20.05 8.43 13.31
C ILE A 63 20.95 7.42 12.57
N HIS A 64 22.27 7.47 12.81
CA HIS A 64 23.23 6.55 12.20
C HIS A 64 22.96 5.08 12.57
N ALA A 65 22.45 4.80 13.77
CA ALA A 65 22.08 3.45 14.18
C ALA A 65 20.82 2.95 13.46
N ILE A 66 19.86 3.85 13.23
CA ILE A 66 18.65 3.55 12.44
C ILE A 66 19.02 3.26 10.99
N GLU A 67 19.85 4.11 10.39
CA GLU A 67 20.30 3.95 9.00
C GLU A 67 21.11 2.67 8.82
N ALA A 68 22.03 2.36 9.75
CA ALA A 68 22.78 1.11 9.75
C ALA A 68 21.87 -0.12 9.84
N LEU A 69 20.88 -0.12 10.74
CA LEU A 69 19.90 -1.20 10.86
C LEU A 69 19.09 -1.39 9.58
N LEU A 70 18.62 -0.30 8.98
CA LEU A 70 17.87 -0.34 7.72
C LEU A 70 18.73 -0.91 6.59
N HIS A 71 19.99 -0.46 6.49
CA HIS A 71 20.94 -0.93 5.49
C HIS A 71 21.26 -2.42 5.67
N GLU A 72 21.55 -2.88 6.89
CA GLU A 72 21.82 -4.29 7.21
C GLU A 72 20.69 -5.22 6.74
N HIS A 73 19.45 -4.77 6.89
CA HIS A 73 18.27 -5.54 6.49
C HIS A 73 17.78 -5.27 5.07
N GLN A 74 18.51 -4.47 4.28
CA GLN A 74 18.17 -4.09 2.91
C GLN A 74 16.80 -3.40 2.79
N ILE A 75 16.47 -2.57 3.78
CA ILE A 75 15.23 -1.79 3.82
C ILE A 75 15.58 -0.35 3.46
N VAL A 76 14.98 0.18 2.41
CA VAL A 76 15.22 1.54 1.94
C VAL A 76 14.07 2.44 2.35
N PRO A 77 14.33 3.49 3.16
CA PRO A 77 13.32 4.48 3.52
C PRO A 77 13.15 5.54 2.41
N ILE A 78 11.93 5.67 1.91
CA ILE A 78 11.51 6.62 0.88
C ILE A 78 10.56 7.63 1.53
N ALA A 79 11.01 8.87 1.67
CA ALA A 79 10.23 9.95 2.24
C ALA A 79 9.26 10.53 1.20
N ILE A 80 8.19 11.21 1.64
CA ILE A 80 7.21 11.82 0.74
C ILE A 80 7.79 12.86 -0.25
N ASP A 81 8.92 13.47 0.09
CA ASP A 81 9.68 14.41 -0.75
C ASP A 81 10.73 13.71 -1.64
N ASP A 82 10.88 12.40 -1.54
CA ASP A 82 11.82 11.62 -2.34
C ASP A 82 11.35 11.51 -3.81
N PRO A 83 12.26 11.60 -4.80
CA PRO A 83 11.93 11.39 -6.21
C PRO A 83 11.33 10.02 -6.54
N LEU A 84 11.65 8.98 -5.76
CA LEU A 84 11.09 7.63 -5.94
C LEU A 84 9.71 7.46 -5.32
N TYR A 85 9.20 8.45 -4.57
CA TYR A 85 7.90 8.35 -3.95
C TYR A 85 6.79 8.41 -5.01
N PRO A 86 5.88 7.40 -5.08
CA PRO A 86 4.88 7.30 -6.14
C PRO A 86 3.95 8.51 -6.23
N PRO A 87 3.82 9.17 -7.39
CA PRO A 87 3.00 10.38 -7.54
C PRO A 87 1.53 10.17 -7.16
N LEU A 88 0.88 9.10 -7.64
CA LEU A 88 -0.51 8.78 -7.30
C LEU A 88 -0.71 8.63 -5.79
N LEU A 89 0.28 8.06 -5.08
CA LEU A 89 0.16 7.91 -3.64
C LEU A 89 0.23 9.26 -2.92
N LYS A 90 0.91 10.28 -3.48
CA LYS A 90 0.96 11.63 -2.89
C LYS A 90 -0.40 12.35 -2.97
N GLU A 91 -1.28 11.95 -3.89
CA GLU A 91 -2.57 12.60 -4.14
C GLU A 91 -3.67 12.20 -3.17
N ILE A 92 -3.49 11.11 -2.42
CA ILE A 92 -4.53 10.66 -1.47
C ILE A 92 -4.68 11.66 -0.32
N TYR A 93 -5.77 11.56 0.44
CA TYR A 93 -6.03 12.46 1.58
C TYR A 93 -4.96 12.38 2.68
N ASP A 94 -4.50 11.18 3.01
CA ASP A 94 -3.49 10.94 4.06
C ASP A 94 -2.31 10.09 3.54
N PRO A 95 -1.42 10.67 2.70
CA PRO A 95 -0.30 9.96 2.07
C PRO A 95 0.80 9.65 3.10
N PRO A 96 1.29 8.40 3.23
CA PRO A 96 2.37 8.07 4.15
C PRO A 96 3.56 9.03 4.05
N LEU A 97 4.05 9.59 5.18
CA LEU A 97 5.22 10.47 5.14
C LEU A 97 6.53 9.72 4.83
N MET A 98 6.52 8.40 5.05
CA MET A 98 7.63 7.50 4.80
C MET A 98 7.10 6.14 4.33
N LEU A 99 7.80 5.54 3.39
CA LEU A 99 7.66 4.14 2.99
C LEU A 99 8.97 3.42 3.31
N PHE A 100 8.89 2.30 4.00
CA PHE A 100 9.98 1.36 4.19
C PHE A 100 9.83 0.30 3.10
N CYS A 101 10.77 0.29 2.15
CA CYS A 101 10.70 -0.56 0.96
C CYS A 101 11.78 -1.64 1.00
N LYS A 102 11.47 -2.84 0.51
CA LYS A 102 12.42 -3.95 0.41
C LYS A 102 12.20 -4.75 -0.88
N GLY A 103 13.28 -4.88 -1.66
CA GLY A 103 13.28 -5.49 -3.00
C GLY A 103 13.63 -4.48 -4.09
N ARG A 104 13.06 -4.67 -5.29
CA ARG A 104 13.27 -3.89 -6.52
C ARG A 104 12.57 -2.53 -6.47
N LEU A 105 13.32 -1.48 -6.14
CA LEU A 105 12.79 -0.11 -6.03
C LEU A 105 12.37 0.50 -7.37
N GLU A 106 12.94 0.01 -8.48
CA GLU A 106 12.58 0.41 -9.84
C GLU A 106 11.08 0.24 -10.13
N LEU A 107 10.40 -0.68 -9.45
CA LEU A 107 8.96 -0.87 -9.60
C LEU A 107 8.14 0.36 -9.18
N LEU A 108 8.68 1.22 -8.31
CA LEU A 108 8.02 2.46 -7.91
C LEU A 108 7.93 3.48 -9.06
N GLN A 109 8.87 3.43 -10.01
CA GLN A 109 8.87 4.31 -11.19
C GLN A 109 7.72 3.94 -12.14
N HIS A 110 7.31 2.68 -12.15
CA HIS A 110 6.20 2.16 -12.96
C HIS A 110 4.86 2.17 -12.21
N ALA A 111 4.82 2.67 -10.98
CA ALA A 111 3.63 2.62 -10.13
C ALA A 111 2.40 3.32 -10.74
N ALA A 112 2.60 4.26 -11.68
CA ALA A 112 1.50 4.91 -12.40
C ALA A 112 0.63 3.95 -13.25
N GLN A 113 1.13 2.76 -13.58
CA GLN A 113 0.40 1.69 -14.27
C GLN A 113 0.01 0.54 -13.32
N SER A 114 -0.18 0.86 -12.04
CA SER A 114 -0.54 -0.12 -11.03
C SER A 114 -2.04 -0.45 -11.05
N LEU A 115 -2.36 -1.74 -11.15
CA LEU A 115 -3.68 -2.29 -10.88
C LEU A 115 -3.66 -2.92 -9.49
N GLY A 116 -4.44 -2.39 -8.56
CA GLY A 116 -4.60 -3.03 -7.27
C GLY A 116 -5.64 -4.15 -7.36
N ILE A 117 -5.33 -5.31 -6.79
CA ILE A 117 -6.27 -6.45 -6.76
C ILE A 117 -6.55 -6.81 -5.31
N VAL A 118 -7.80 -6.72 -4.90
CA VAL A 118 -8.25 -7.02 -3.54
C VAL A 118 -9.49 -7.89 -3.56
N GLY A 119 -9.78 -8.57 -2.45
CA GLY A 119 -10.98 -9.38 -2.37
C GLY A 119 -11.07 -10.18 -1.10
N ALA A 120 -11.92 -11.21 -1.13
CA ALA A 120 -12.18 -12.04 0.03
C ALA A 120 -10.96 -12.89 0.37
N ARG A 121 -10.73 -13.04 1.69
CA ARG A 121 -9.77 -14.00 2.25
C ARG A 121 -10.23 -15.44 2.06
N GLN A 122 -11.54 -15.65 2.04
CA GLN A 122 -12.22 -16.89 1.68
C GLN A 122 -13.00 -16.60 0.42
N HIS A 123 -12.45 -17.00 -0.72
CA HIS A 123 -13.08 -16.85 -2.03
C HIS A 123 -13.59 -18.21 -2.50
N THR A 124 -14.46 -18.22 -3.51
CA THR A 124 -14.88 -19.45 -4.16
C THR A 124 -13.83 -19.88 -5.20
N THR A 125 -14.11 -20.94 -5.96
CA THR A 125 -13.30 -21.32 -7.13
C THR A 125 -13.40 -20.31 -8.28
N TYR A 126 -14.35 -19.36 -8.20
CA TYR A 126 -14.52 -18.33 -9.19
C TYR A 126 -13.32 -17.38 -9.25
N THR A 127 -12.86 -16.84 -8.11
CA THR A 127 -11.71 -15.92 -8.05
C THR A 127 -10.46 -16.45 -8.77
N PRO A 128 -9.91 -17.63 -8.45
CA PRO A 128 -8.70 -18.11 -9.14
C PRO A 128 -8.94 -18.34 -10.64
N ARG A 129 -10.11 -18.86 -11.04
CA ARG A 129 -10.44 -19.06 -12.46
C ARG A 129 -10.51 -17.74 -13.23
N ALA A 130 -11.12 -16.71 -12.64
CA ALA A 130 -11.23 -15.40 -13.24
C ALA A 130 -9.88 -14.69 -13.32
N LEU A 131 -9.07 -14.78 -12.25
CA LEU A 131 -7.72 -14.22 -12.25
C LEU A 131 -6.84 -14.90 -13.30
N GLU A 132 -6.78 -16.23 -13.36
CA GLU A 132 -6.06 -16.96 -14.42
C GLU A 132 -6.44 -16.44 -15.82
N TRP A 133 -7.74 -16.32 -16.08
CA TRP A 133 -8.22 -15.84 -17.38
C TRP A 133 -7.80 -14.38 -17.68
N LEU A 134 -7.92 -13.48 -16.70
CA LEU A 134 -7.51 -12.09 -16.86
C LEU A 134 -6.00 -11.95 -17.05
N PHE A 135 -5.20 -12.68 -16.28
CA PHE A 135 -3.75 -12.60 -16.31
C PHE A 135 -3.14 -13.10 -17.62
N ASN A 136 -3.79 -14.07 -18.28
CA ASN A 136 -3.44 -14.48 -19.63
C ASN A 136 -3.48 -13.32 -20.64
N THR A 137 -4.30 -12.28 -20.39
CA THR A 137 -4.29 -11.05 -21.18
C THR A 137 -3.34 -10.00 -20.59
N PHE A 138 -3.35 -9.81 -19.27
CA PHE A 138 -2.55 -8.78 -18.58
C PHE A 138 -1.04 -8.90 -18.84
N GLN A 139 -0.53 -10.11 -19.03
CA GLN A 139 0.90 -10.35 -19.31
C GLN A 139 1.43 -9.62 -20.56
N HIS A 140 0.54 -9.17 -21.45
CA HIS A 140 0.88 -8.42 -22.66
C HIS A 140 0.87 -6.89 -22.48
N TYR A 141 0.65 -6.42 -21.26
CA TYR A 141 0.54 -4.99 -20.94
C TYR A 141 1.51 -4.61 -19.81
N PRO A 142 1.97 -3.35 -19.76
CA PRO A 142 2.92 -2.88 -18.75
C PRO A 142 2.23 -2.60 -17.40
N LEU A 143 1.55 -3.60 -16.85
CA LEU A 143 0.85 -3.51 -15.57
C LEU A 143 1.77 -3.86 -14.40
N THR A 144 1.58 -3.17 -13.29
CA THR A 144 2.13 -3.58 -11.98
C THR A 144 0.99 -4.00 -11.05
N ILE A 145 1.06 -5.20 -10.48
CA ILE A 145 0.00 -5.68 -9.60
C ILE A 145 0.27 -5.28 -8.16
N VAL A 146 -0.64 -4.54 -7.53
CA VAL A 146 -0.51 -4.11 -6.14
C VAL A 146 -1.51 -4.87 -5.28
N SER A 147 -1.06 -5.44 -4.16
CA SER A 147 -1.97 -6.07 -3.21
C SER A 147 -1.37 -6.14 -1.80
N GLY A 148 -2.13 -6.70 -0.88
CA GLY A 148 -1.85 -6.66 0.55
C GLY A 148 -1.15 -7.88 1.13
N LEU A 149 -0.73 -8.85 0.31
CA LEU A 149 -0.07 -10.07 0.78
C LEU A 149 -0.85 -10.81 1.90
N ALA A 150 -2.17 -10.64 1.96
CA ALA A 150 -3.04 -11.38 2.86
C ALA A 150 -3.38 -12.77 2.30
N HIS A 151 -4.04 -13.62 3.09
CA HIS A 151 -4.62 -14.86 2.56
C HIS A 151 -5.70 -14.59 1.50
N GLY A 152 -5.91 -15.56 0.61
CA GLY A 152 -6.96 -15.54 -0.39
C GLY A 152 -6.56 -14.69 -1.60
N THR A 153 -7.45 -13.77 -1.98
CA THR A 153 -7.31 -12.97 -3.21
C THR A 153 -5.96 -12.26 -3.30
N ASP A 154 -5.50 -11.62 -2.21
CA ASP A 154 -4.23 -10.89 -2.23
C ASP A 154 -3.02 -11.79 -2.56
N ALA A 155 -2.96 -12.99 -1.98
CA ALA A 155 -1.91 -13.95 -2.28
C ALA A 155 -2.01 -14.45 -3.73
N LEU A 156 -3.22 -14.74 -4.21
CA LEU A 156 -3.44 -15.17 -5.59
C LEU A 156 -3.02 -14.09 -6.60
N ALA A 157 -3.35 -12.83 -6.35
CA ALA A 157 -2.97 -11.72 -7.22
C ALA A 157 -1.46 -11.64 -7.42
N HIS A 158 -0.69 -11.76 -6.34
CA HIS A 158 0.77 -11.79 -6.41
C HIS A 158 1.30 -13.06 -7.09
N GLN A 159 0.71 -14.22 -6.81
CA GLN A 159 1.11 -15.49 -7.43
C GLN A 159 0.91 -15.47 -8.94
N TYR A 160 -0.27 -15.04 -9.41
CA TYR A 160 -0.54 -14.89 -10.83
C TYR A 160 0.36 -13.85 -11.49
N ALA A 161 0.63 -12.71 -10.83
CA ALA A 161 1.59 -11.74 -11.34
C ALA A 161 2.97 -12.36 -11.57
N ILE A 162 3.48 -13.10 -10.58
CA ILE A 162 4.77 -13.79 -10.69
C ILE A 162 4.76 -14.83 -11.80
N GLN A 163 3.72 -15.67 -11.88
CA GLN A 163 3.58 -16.72 -12.90
C GLN A 163 3.57 -16.16 -14.31
N HIS A 164 2.93 -15.01 -14.50
CA HIS A 164 2.82 -14.31 -15.78
C HIS A 164 3.92 -13.25 -15.99
N GLN A 165 4.98 -13.27 -15.18
CA GLN A 165 6.14 -12.38 -15.30
C GLN A 165 5.80 -10.88 -15.21
N LEU A 166 4.69 -10.55 -14.56
CA LEU A 166 4.30 -9.18 -14.27
C LEU A 166 4.95 -8.68 -12.98
N PRO A 167 5.38 -7.41 -12.93
CA PRO A 167 5.78 -6.76 -11.69
C PRO A 167 4.68 -6.79 -10.63
N THR A 168 5.06 -6.92 -9.36
CA THR A 168 4.11 -6.86 -8.26
C THR A 168 4.65 -6.16 -7.01
N ILE A 169 3.78 -5.47 -6.27
CA ILE A 169 4.12 -4.71 -5.07
C ILE A 169 3.22 -5.16 -3.91
N GLY A 170 3.82 -5.71 -2.86
CA GLY A 170 3.14 -6.14 -1.64
C GLY A 170 3.16 -5.05 -0.57
N VAL A 171 2.01 -4.50 -0.21
CA VAL A 171 1.90 -3.46 0.82
C VAL A 171 1.62 -4.11 2.18
N LEU A 172 2.41 -3.86 3.21
CA LEU A 172 2.35 -4.50 4.52
C LEU A 172 1.73 -3.60 5.58
N GLY A 173 0.86 -4.17 6.43
CA GLY A 173 0.24 -3.50 7.59
C GLY A 173 1.08 -3.55 8.87
N PHE A 174 2.38 -3.82 8.75
CA PHE A 174 3.32 -4.03 9.85
C PHE A 174 4.75 -3.87 9.35
N GLY A 175 5.72 -3.74 10.25
CA GLY A 175 7.13 -3.59 9.91
C GLY A 175 7.76 -4.86 9.35
N HIS A 176 8.80 -4.71 8.52
CA HIS A 176 9.47 -5.82 7.83
C HIS A 176 10.06 -6.92 8.73
N PHE A 177 10.26 -6.69 10.02
CA PHE A 177 10.73 -7.74 10.96
C PHE A 177 9.62 -8.69 11.40
N HIS A 178 8.37 -8.37 11.10
CA HIS A 178 7.21 -9.19 11.37
C HIS A 178 6.65 -9.77 10.07
N HIS A 179 5.89 -10.85 10.14
CA HIS A 179 5.18 -11.37 8.99
C HIS A 179 3.84 -12.00 9.38
N TYR A 180 2.80 -11.62 8.64
CA TYR A 180 1.47 -12.19 8.77
C TYR A 180 0.74 -12.10 7.42
N PRO A 181 -0.02 -13.14 7.05
CA PRO A 181 -0.16 -14.43 7.71
C PRO A 181 0.99 -15.40 7.39
N ARG A 182 1.31 -16.34 8.30
CA ARG A 182 2.46 -17.26 8.17
C ARG A 182 2.54 -17.99 6.83
N ALA A 183 1.40 -18.37 6.24
CA ALA A 183 1.38 -19.13 5.00
C ALA A 183 1.88 -18.32 3.79
N THR A 184 1.81 -16.98 3.83
CA THR A 184 2.28 -16.11 2.74
C THR A 184 3.78 -15.80 2.85
N ARG A 185 4.50 -16.42 3.80
CA ARG A 185 5.92 -16.13 4.04
C ARG A 185 6.81 -16.50 2.84
N PRO A 186 6.65 -17.67 2.21
CA PRO A 186 7.43 -18.02 1.03
C PRO A 186 7.18 -17.04 -0.12
N LEU A 187 5.91 -16.68 -0.35
CA LEU A 187 5.53 -15.69 -1.36
C LEU A 187 6.19 -14.33 -1.11
N ARG A 188 6.19 -13.85 0.15
CA ARG A 188 6.89 -12.63 0.53
C ARG A 188 8.39 -12.72 0.24
N GLN A 189 9.02 -13.84 0.54
CA GLN A 189 10.46 -14.03 0.30
C GLN A 189 10.79 -13.95 -1.19
N THR A 190 9.99 -14.61 -2.05
CA THR A 190 10.10 -14.48 -3.50
C THR A 190 9.93 -13.03 -3.95
N MET A 191 8.94 -12.32 -3.40
CA MET A 191 8.72 -10.91 -3.73
C MET A 191 9.85 -10.01 -3.27
N GLU A 192 10.43 -10.20 -2.09
CA GLU A 192 11.57 -9.39 -1.64
C GLU A 192 12.85 -9.64 -2.45
N GLN A 193 12.95 -10.77 -3.17
CA GLN A 193 14.08 -11.10 -4.05
C GLN A 193 13.89 -10.59 -5.49
N HIS A 194 12.67 -10.63 -6.02
CA HIS A 194 12.41 -10.41 -7.45
C HIS A 194 11.42 -9.28 -7.74
N HIS A 195 10.77 -8.75 -6.71
CA HIS A 195 9.72 -7.73 -6.81
C HIS A 195 9.87 -6.75 -5.65
N LEU A 196 8.78 -6.15 -5.17
CA LEU A 196 8.84 -5.17 -4.10
C LEU A 196 7.83 -5.48 -2.99
N THR A 197 8.25 -5.26 -1.75
CA THR A 197 7.34 -5.10 -0.62
C THR A 197 7.57 -3.76 0.05
N MET A 198 6.53 -3.18 0.64
CA MET A 198 6.64 -1.90 1.34
C MET A 198 5.73 -1.82 2.56
N SER A 199 6.08 -0.96 3.51
CA SER A 199 5.23 -0.62 4.65
C SER A 199 5.35 0.87 4.98
N GLU A 200 4.28 1.46 5.50
CA GLU A 200 4.35 2.78 6.15
C GLU A 200 5.01 2.70 7.54
N TYR A 201 5.12 1.50 8.13
CA TYR A 201 5.56 1.35 9.51
C TYR A 201 7.05 0.99 9.61
N PRO A 202 7.79 1.53 10.61
CA PRO A 202 9.15 1.13 10.88
C PRO A 202 9.31 -0.39 11.01
N PRO A 203 10.48 -0.97 10.65
CA PRO A 203 10.68 -2.42 10.57
C PRO A 203 10.28 -3.21 11.81
N HIS A 204 10.44 -2.63 13.00
CA HIS A 204 10.13 -3.26 14.29
C HIS A 204 8.64 -3.21 14.66
N THR A 205 7.80 -2.51 13.91
CA THR A 205 6.40 -2.26 14.25
C THR A 205 5.59 -3.56 14.22
N PRO A 206 4.93 -3.94 15.34
CA PRO A 206 4.22 -5.21 15.44
C PRO A 206 2.94 -5.26 14.58
N ILE A 207 2.39 -6.46 14.41
CA ILE A 207 1.10 -6.65 13.74
C ILE A 207 -0.03 -6.13 14.64
N ALA A 208 -0.94 -5.33 14.07
CA ALA A 208 -2.15 -4.88 14.77
C ALA A 208 -3.35 -4.81 13.81
N LYS A 209 -4.54 -5.21 14.30
CA LYS A 209 -5.74 -5.33 13.45
C LYS A 209 -6.15 -4.03 12.75
N PHE A 210 -6.01 -2.89 13.44
CA PHE A 210 -6.39 -1.58 12.90
C PHE A 210 -5.48 -1.11 11.75
N ARG A 211 -4.27 -1.67 11.63
CA ARG A 211 -3.32 -1.32 10.56
C ARG A 211 -3.68 -1.91 9.20
N PHE A 212 -4.52 -2.96 9.15
CA PHE A 212 -4.92 -3.53 7.86
C PHE A 212 -5.84 -2.58 7.06
N PRO A 213 -6.88 -1.96 7.66
CA PRO A 213 -7.61 -0.87 7.00
C PRO A 213 -6.73 0.35 6.66
N GLU A 214 -5.82 0.77 7.56
CA GLU A 214 -4.90 1.89 7.29
C GLU A 214 -3.99 1.61 6.07
N ARG A 215 -3.52 0.37 5.96
CA ARG A 215 -2.70 -0.09 4.83
C ARG A 215 -3.47 -0.05 3.51
N ASN A 216 -4.75 -0.39 3.50
CA ASN A 216 -5.53 -0.51 2.26
C ASN A 216 -5.60 0.81 1.48
N ARG A 217 -5.57 1.96 2.15
CA ARG A 217 -5.49 3.28 1.49
C ARG A 217 -4.22 3.47 0.66
N ILE A 218 -3.14 2.75 1.00
CA ILE A 218 -1.88 2.76 0.24
C ILE A 218 -2.03 1.87 -1.00
N ILE A 219 -2.73 0.73 -0.90
CA ILE A 219 -3.02 -0.13 -2.06
C ILE A 219 -3.81 0.67 -3.10
N SER A 220 -4.90 1.32 -2.69
CA SER A 220 -5.68 2.19 -3.56
C SER A 220 -4.89 3.41 -4.02
N GLY A 221 -4.13 4.06 -3.13
CA GLY A 221 -3.34 5.24 -3.46
C GLY A 221 -2.23 5.00 -4.46
N LEU A 222 -1.62 3.81 -4.45
CA LEU A 222 -0.63 3.39 -5.44
C LEU A 222 -1.23 3.06 -6.80
N SER A 223 -2.52 2.74 -6.85
CA SER A 223 -3.15 2.13 -8.01
C SER A 223 -3.93 3.14 -8.83
N LYS A 224 -3.85 3.03 -10.16
CA LYS A 224 -4.70 3.79 -11.08
C LYS A 224 -6.14 3.28 -11.04
N GLY A 225 -6.30 1.98 -10.83
CA GLY A 225 -7.61 1.37 -10.58
C GLY A 225 -7.50 0.14 -9.68
N ILE A 226 -8.63 -0.26 -9.12
CA ILE A 226 -8.75 -1.39 -8.19
C ILE A 226 -9.74 -2.42 -8.75
N LEU A 227 -9.28 -3.65 -8.92
CA LEU A 227 -10.12 -4.82 -9.19
C LEU A 227 -10.51 -5.51 -7.89
N ILE A 228 -11.81 -5.73 -7.72
CA ILE A 228 -12.36 -6.54 -6.64
C ILE A 228 -12.89 -7.86 -7.20
N THR A 229 -12.34 -8.97 -6.73
CA THR A 229 -12.74 -10.30 -7.22
C THR A 229 -14.04 -10.76 -6.58
N GLU A 230 -14.05 -10.93 -5.26
CA GLU A 230 -15.19 -11.39 -4.48
C GLU A 230 -15.21 -10.64 -3.15
N ALA A 231 -16.31 -10.00 -2.76
CA ALA A 231 -16.39 -9.26 -1.51
C ALA A 231 -17.76 -9.41 -0.83
N LYS A 232 -17.77 -9.74 0.47
CA LYS A 232 -19.01 -9.71 1.25
C LYS A 232 -19.42 -8.25 1.52
N GLU A 233 -20.72 -8.01 1.66
CA GLU A 233 -21.35 -6.69 1.94
C GLU A 233 -20.75 -5.94 3.14
N LYS A 234 -20.18 -6.64 4.12
CA LYS A 234 -19.44 -6.04 5.26
C LYS A 234 -18.02 -6.59 5.33
N SER A 235 -17.19 -6.26 4.35
CA SER A 235 -15.80 -6.75 4.28
C SER A 235 -14.79 -5.60 4.15
N GLY A 236 -13.56 -5.84 4.62
CA GLY A 236 -12.48 -4.86 4.47
C GLY A 236 -12.09 -4.57 3.02
N ALA A 237 -12.47 -5.44 2.08
CA ALA A 237 -12.33 -5.16 0.64
C ALA A 237 -13.24 -4.00 0.20
N LEU A 238 -14.46 -3.89 0.76
CA LEU A 238 -15.36 -2.77 0.46
C LEU A 238 -14.88 -1.44 1.05
N ILE A 239 -14.24 -1.46 2.23
CA ILE A 239 -13.58 -0.26 2.77
C ILE A 239 -12.51 0.25 1.79
N THR A 240 -11.78 -0.68 1.15
CA THR A 240 -10.76 -0.31 0.15
C THR A 240 -11.39 0.29 -1.10
N LEU A 241 -12.61 -0.14 -1.44
CA LEU A 241 -13.37 0.45 -2.53
C LEU A 241 -13.81 1.87 -2.22
N ASP A 242 -14.39 2.09 -1.03
CA ASP A 242 -14.79 3.43 -0.59
C ASP A 242 -13.59 4.38 -0.65
N GLN A 243 -12.43 3.93 -0.15
CA GLN A 243 -11.16 4.65 -0.26
C GLN A 243 -10.72 4.88 -1.71
N ALA A 244 -10.90 3.91 -2.61
CA ALA A 244 -10.55 4.06 -4.02
C ALA A 244 -11.44 5.08 -4.74
N LEU A 245 -12.75 5.05 -4.49
CA LEU A 245 -13.69 6.03 -5.02
C LEU A 245 -13.39 7.44 -4.49
N GLU A 246 -13.15 7.59 -3.18
CA GLU A 246 -12.74 8.86 -2.57
C GLU A 246 -11.43 9.42 -3.15
N GLN A 247 -10.54 8.53 -3.61
CA GLN A 247 -9.26 8.87 -4.24
C GLN A 247 -9.36 9.05 -5.76
N ASN A 248 -10.57 9.07 -6.33
CA ASN A 248 -10.82 9.14 -7.76
C ASN A 248 -10.06 8.07 -8.56
N ARG A 249 -10.04 6.83 -8.04
CA ARG A 249 -9.48 5.67 -8.74
C ARG A 249 -10.59 4.91 -9.45
N ASN A 250 -10.27 4.32 -10.60
CA ASN A 250 -11.22 3.45 -11.28
C ASN A 250 -11.48 2.21 -10.43
N VAL A 251 -12.72 1.77 -10.37
CA VAL A 251 -13.11 0.61 -9.57
C VAL A 251 -13.78 -0.39 -10.48
N TYR A 252 -13.26 -1.61 -10.46
CA TYR A 252 -13.72 -2.73 -11.24
C TYR A 252 -14.16 -3.86 -10.32
N VAL A 253 -15.25 -4.53 -10.68
CA VAL A 253 -15.76 -5.67 -9.92
C VAL A 253 -16.03 -6.85 -10.83
N LEU A 254 -15.67 -8.05 -10.38
CA LEU A 254 -16.07 -9.25 -11.10
C LEU A 254 -17.57 -9.52 -10.91
N PRO A 255 -18.28 -9.96 -11.95
CA PRO A 255 -19.64 -10.48 -11.82
C PRO A 255 -19.63 -11.84 -11.11
N GLY A 256 -20.80 -12.43 -10.89
CA GLY A 256 -20.89 -13.78 -10.37
C GLY A 256 -22.32 -14.25 -10.17
N ASP A 257 -22.47 -15.34 -9.45
CA ASP A 257 -23.78 -15.91 -9.10
C ASP A 257 -24.54 -14.98 -8.13
N MET A 258 -25.79 -14.63 -8.47
CA MET A 258 -26.65 -13.80 -7.63
C MET A 258 -26.93 -14.40 -6.24
N PHE A 259 -26.82 -15.73 -6.09
CA PHE A 259 -26.99 -16.41 -4.80
C PHE A 259 -25.70 -16.46 -3.98
N ASN A 260 -24.54 -16.13 -4.57
CA ASN A 260 -23.30 -16.01 -3.84
C ASN A 260 -23.26 -14.68 -3.06
N ALA A 261 -23.16 -14.78 -1.73
CA ALA A 261 -23.07 -13.61 -0.85
C ALA A 261 -21.84 -12.72 -1.15
N HIS A 262 -20.79 -13.27 -1.75
CA HIS A 262 -19.61 -12.51 -2.21
C HIS A 262 -19.87 -11.74 -3.51
N THR A 263 -20.79 -12.20 -4.36
CA THR A 263 -21.20 -11.46 -5.56
C THR A 263 -22.10 -10.30 -5.18
N LYS A 264 -22.97 -10.46 -4.17
CA LYS A 264 -23.85 -9.39 -3.70
C LYS A 264 -23.07 -8.12 -3.34
N GLY A 265 -21.94 -8.23 -2.63
CA GLY A 265 -21.13 -7.07 -2.28
C GLY A 265 -20.57 -6.37 -3.51
N ASN A 266 -20.03 -7.11 -4.48
CA ASN A 266 -19.59 -6.55 -5.77
C ASN A 266 -20.74 -5.82 -6.51
N MET A 267 -21.91 -6.44 -6.60
CA MET A 267 -23.04 -5.88 -7.36
C MET A 267 -23.66 -4.64 -6.72
N LEU A 268 -23.56 -4.49 -5.39
CA LEU A 268 -23.93 -3.23 -4.73
C LEU A 268 -23.03 -2.08 -5.18
N ARG A 269 -21.75 -2.35 -5.42
CA ARG A 269 -20.78 -1.33 -5.86
C ARG A 269 -20.98 -0.91 -7.30
N VAL A 270 -21.51 -1.79 -8.15
CA VAL A 270 -21.95 -1.41 -9.50
C VAL A 270 -23.00 -0.31 -9.42
N LYS A 271 -23.93 -0.38 -8.46
CA LYS A 271 -24.94 0.66 -8.25
C LYS A 271 -24.34 1.99 -7.78
N GLU A 272 -23.12 1.97 -7.28
CA GLU A 272 -22.37 3.14 -6.81
C GLU A 272 -21.36 3.64 -7.85
N GLY A 273 -21.34 3.06 -9.05
CA GLY A 273 -20.50 3.51 -10.18
C GLY A 273 -19.28 2.64 -10.47
N ALA A 274 -19.10 1.51 -9.78
CA ALA A 274 -18.06 0.54 -10.16
C ALA A 274 -18.38 -0.12 -11.50
N GLU A 275 -17.35 -0.38 -12.30
CA GLU A 275 -17.47 -1.04 -13.60
C GLU A 275 -17.49 -2.56 -13.46
N ILE A 276 -18.42 -3.22 -14.14
CA ILE A 276 -18.46 -4.69 -14.24
C ILE A 276 -17.38 -5.14 -15.23
N VAL A 277 -16.58 -6.13 -14.82
CA VAL A 277 -15.56 -6.75 -15.69
C VAL A 277 -16.14 -8.00 -16.35
N LEU A 278 -16.41 -7.90 -17.64
CA LEU A 278 -16.76 -9.04 -18.49
C LEU A 278 -15.53 -9.54 -19.25
N CYS A 279 -14.56 -8.65 -19.50
CA CYS A 279 -13.29 -8.98 -20.12
C CYS A 279 -12.11 -8.17 -19.60
N ALA A 280 -10.88 -8.62 -19.89
CA ALA A 280 -9.67 -7.89 -19.51
C ALA A 280 -9.63 -6.47 -20.10
N GLN A 281 -10.22 -6.25 -21.28
CA GLN A 281 -10.29 -4.94 -21.93
C GLN A 281 -11.09 -3.90 -21.14
N ASP A 282 -12.08 -4.32 -20.34
CA ASP A 282 -12.85 -3.42 -19.47
C ASP A 282 -11.95 -2.71 -18.45
N ILE A 283 -10.85 -3.36 -18.05
CA ILE A 283 -9.82 -2.78 -17.19
C ILE A 283 -8.76 -2.06 -18.03
N LEU A 284 -8.22 -2.75 -19.04
CA LEU A 284 -7.04 -2.30 -19.77
C LEU A 284 -7.23 -1.00 -20.56
N LYS A 285 -8.46 -0.70 -20.97
CA LYS A 285 -8.81 0.57 -21.65
C LYS A 285 -8.31 1.80 -20.86
N ASP A 286 -8.31 1.71 -19.53
CA ASP A 286 -7.89 2.79 -18.65
C ASP A 286 -6.37 2.83 -18.43
N PHE A 287 -5.65 1.78 -18.79
CA PHE A 287 -4.19 1.67 -18.66
C PHE A 287 -3.47 1.98 -19.99
N GLY A 288 -4.14 2.70 -20.89
CA GLY A 288 -3.54 3.12 -22.16
C GLY A 288 -3.52 2.02 -23.23
N ALA A 289 -4.36 0.98 -23.09
CA ALA A 289 -4.61 0.01 -24.16
C ALA A 289 -5.48 0.62 -25.27
N SER A 290 -4.97 1.66 -25.94
CA SER A 290 -5.57 2.15 -27.18
C SER A 290 -5.03 1.27 -28.33
N ASN A 291 -5.87 0.36 -28.83
CA ASN A 291 -5.65 -0.48 -30.03
C ASN A 291 -4.73 -1.70 -29.92
N VAL A 292 -5.00 -2.63 -29.00
CA VAL A 292 -4.66 -4.03 -29.24
C VAL A 292 -5.96 -4.75 -29.55
N LYS A 293 -6.14 -5.16 -30.81
CA LYS A 293 -7.28 -5.97 -31.25
C LYS A 293 -7.44 -7.13 -30.29
N ALA A 294 -8.67 -7.33 -29.79
CA ALA A 294 -9.05 -8.58 -29.14
C ALA A 294 -8.61 -9.73 -30.05
N LEU A 295 -7.66 -10.53 -29.56
CA LEU A 295 -7.24 -11.78 -30.18
C LEU A 295 -8.24 -12.87 -29.81
#